data_AF-A0A518G7R8-F1
#
_entry.id   AF-A0A518G7R8-F1
#
_cell.length_a   1.000
_cell.length_b   1.000
_cell.length_c   1.000
_cell.angle_alpha   90.00
_cell.angle_beta   90.00
_cell.angle_gamma   90.00
#
_symmetry.space_group_name_H-M   'P 1'
#
loop_
_entity.id
_entity.type
_entity.pdbx_description
1 polymer ?
#
loop_
_entity_poly.entity_id
_entity_poly.type
_entity_poly.pdbx_seq_one_letter_code
_entity_poly.pdbx_strand_id
1 'polypeptide(L)'
;MLTMAADEAIGNLHVARELIFDPAEIVLEELFQRDIDDLRVKSEIAPYLMRQGELKFFSALVVVLLPHQRNQLKTKYSVRREGNKDELEGVKIRYAKRESSTGEKTATSYGTIRWDVNELKAIVVDGQHRYSALKSLADVAPENLKDVSIPVVLLLLDSSIGFKTDNANLLSSVRKIFIDLNRQAKTVSETRNVLLDDRDPAAVLTRTLMERRVRPDEQTLEQRLAIGSLPLALVDWYSDSLRFDKGIHLTSLLALYKTVAEFLDIPKLDHYDYDKAQDWLRHFKQLDNSLNFDGAVSDARKNNLPIYLGWTELEQLQRWFVSSWGPALSKVLTSTAPYRSFIEKLRKLRILDGSLECWAAMDRHGKKAFAESFGSGHNFTQLEKVISAEKSDDLAFQLVFQKAILTV
;
A
#
# COMPACT_ATOMS: atom_id res chain seq x y z
N MET A 1 -13.78 7.00 -18.56
CA MET A 1 -12.39 6.78 -18.12
C MET A 1 -11.56 6.54 -19.38
N LEU A 2 -10.46 7.26 -19.57
CA LEU A 2 -9.56 7.03 -20.71
C LEU A 2 -8.68 5.82 -20.38
N THR A 3 -8.60 4.89 -21.32
CA THR A 3 -7.82 3.65 -21.20
C THR A 3 -7.03 3.44 -22.47
N MET A 4 -5.89 2.76 -22.37
CA MET A 4 -5.02 2.41 -23.49
C MET A 4 -4.61 0.95 -23.34
N ALA A 5 -4.52 0.21 -24.44
CA ALA A 5 -4.06 -1.17 -24.39
C ALA A 5 -2.60 -1.24 -23.91
N ALA A 6 -2.24 -2.27 -23.16
CA ALA A 6 -0.91 -2.36 -22.53
C ALA A 6 0.22 -2.38 -23.58
N ASP A 7 0.01 -3.09 -24.69
CA ASP A 7 0.92 -3.13 -25.85
C ASP A 7 1.08 -1.77 -26.53
N GLU A 8 -0.03 -1.05 -26.75
CA GLU A 8 0.00 0.33 -27.25
C GLU A 8 0.76 1.26 -26.30
N ALA A 9 0.58 1.07 -24.98
CA ALA A 9 1.27 1.87 -23.98
C ALA A 9 2.78 1.63 -23.99
N ILE A 10 3.20 0.37 -24.07
CA ILE A 10 4.62 0.00 -24.12
C ILE A 10 5.28 0.53 -25.40
N GLY A 11 4.56 0.49 -26.53
CA GLY A 11 5.08 0.95 -27.82
C GLY A 11 5.15 2.47 -27.99
N ASN A 12 4.27 3.23 -27.33
CA ASN A 12 4.10 4.67 -27.62
C ASN A 12 4.36 5.61 -26.45
N LEU A 13 4.40 5.13 -25.20
CA LEU A 13 4.79 5.94 -24.05
C LEU A 13 6.29 5.87 -23.82
N HIS A 14 6.82 6.90 -23.17
CA HIS A 14 8.22 6.99 -22.82
C HIS A 14 8.40 7.54 -21.42
N VAL A 15 9.47 7.12 -20.76
CA VAL A 15 9.96 7.78 -19.55
C VAL A 15 11.01 8.81 -19.91
N ALA A 16 11.17 9.86 -19.11
CA ALA A 16 12.09 10.95 -19.42
C ALA A 16 13.55 10.48 -19.58
N ARG A 17 13.96 9.37 -18.93
CA ARG A 17 15.30 8.78 -19.09
C ARG A 17 15.60 8.25 -20.50
N GLU A 18 14.58 7.94 -21.30
CA GLU A 18 14.72 7.44 -22.68
C GLU A 18 14.91 8.58 -23.71
N LEU A 19 14.90 9.84 -23.28
CA LEU A 19 15.04 10.99 -24.16
C LEU A 19 16.52 11.34 -24.41
N ILE A 20 16.84 11.68 -25.66
CA ILE A 20 18.20 12.04 -26.10
C ILE A 20 18.43 13.52 -25.75
N PHE A 21 19.54 13.81 -25.06
CA PHE A 21 19.97 15.19 -24.81
C PHE A 21 20.56 15.83 -26.05
N ASP A 22 20.54 17.16 -26.10
CA ASP A 22 21.56 17.87 -26.87
C ASP A 22 22.89 17.77 -26.10
N PRO A 23 23.93 17.07 -26.62
CA PRO A 23 25.22 17.01 -25.94
C PRO A 23 25.88 18.39 -25.78
N ALA A 24 25.41 19.43 -26.49
CA ALA A 24 25.89 20.80 -26.35
C ALA A 24 25.25 21.56 -25.16
N GLU A 25 24.08 21.14 -24.67
CA GLU A 25 23.34 21.84 -23.61
C GLU A 25 22.58 20.84 -22.73
N ILE A 26 23.03 20.67 -21.47
CA ILE A 26 22.31 19.87 -20.46
C ILE A 26 21.62 20.82 -19.50
N VAL A 27 20.30 20.82 -19.53
CA VAL A 27 19.47 21.66 -18.65
C VAL A 27 19.11 20.86 -17.39
N LEU A 28 19.36 21.42 -16.19
CA LEU A 28 19.12 20.75 -14.91
C LEU A 28 17.67 20.26 -14.76
N GLU A 29 16.73 21.01 -15.33
CA GLU A 29 15.31 20.70 -15.39
C GLU A 29 15.01 19.35 -16.06
N GLU A 30 15.85 18.87 -16.97
CA GLU A 30 15.68 17.61 -17.71
C GLU A 30 16.23 16.38 -16.98
N LEU A 31 17.01 16.57 -15.92
CA LEU A 31 17.66 15.50 -15.15
C LEU A 31 16.74 14.91 -14.06
N PHE A 32 15.79 15.71 -13.53
CA PHE A 32 15.00 15.36 -12.34
C PHE A 32 14.01 14.19 -12.52
N GLN A 33 13.65 13.84 -13.75
CA GLN A 33 12.68 12.77 -14.05
C GLN A 33 13.33 11.44 -14.45
N ARG A 34 14.65 11.29 -14.27
CA ARG A 34 15.41 10.11 -14.71
C ARG A 34 15.69 9.10 -13.62
N ASP A 35 15.49 9.47 -12.35
CA ASP A 35 15.78 8.62 -11.19
C ASP A 35 14.64 7.62 -10.96
N ILE A 36 14.64 6.57 -11.79
CA ILE A 36 13.79 5.40 -11.59
C ILE A 36 14.57 4.41 -10.74
N ASP A 37 13.97 4.05 -9.61
CA ASP A 37 14.49 3.03 -8.71
C ASP A 37 14.24 1.64 -9.34
N ASP A 38 15.23 1.16 -10.08
CA ASP A 38 15.17 -0.15 -10.76
C ASP A 38 15.09 -1.31 -9.76
N LEU A 39 15.60 -1.14 -8.52
CA LEU A 39 15.42 -2.14 -7.47
C LEU A 39 13.95 -2.23 -7.11
N ARG A 40 13.31 -1.11 -6.79
CA ARG A 40 11.87 -1.06 -6.46
C ARG A 40 10.99 -1.61 -7.59
N VAL A 41 11.32 -1.33 -8.84
CA VAL A 41 10.61 -1.89 -10.01
C VAL A 41 10.66 -3.41 -10.00
N LYS A 42 11.85 -3.99 -9.81
CA LYS A 42 12.09 -5.43 -9.84
C LYS A 42 11.61 -6.15 -8.58
N SER A 43 11.74 -5.53 -7.42
CA SER A 43 11.51 -6.15 -6.12
C SER A 43 10.09 -5.94 -5.58
N GLU A 44 9.34 -4.94 -6.05
CA GLU A 44 7.99 -4.66 -5.52
C GLU A 44 6.92 -4.71 -6.61
N ILE A 45 7.09 -3.90 -7.67
CA ILE A 45 6.00 -3.62 -8.61
C ILE A 45 5.84 -4.72 -9.66
N ALA A 46 6.93 -5.16 -10.30
CA ALA A 46 6.84 -6.23 -11.30
C ALA A 46 6.32 -7.56 -10.71
N PRO A 47 6.80 -8.01 -9.52
CA PRO A 47 6.23 -9.16 -8.82
C PRO A 47 4.72 -9.05 -8.63
N TYR A 48 4.23 -7.90 -8.17
CA TYR A 48 2.80 -7.67 -8.00
C TYR A 48 1.99 -7.87 -9.29
N LEU A 49 2.51 -7.41 -10.44
CA LEU A 49 1.84 -7.58 -11.73
C LEU A 49 1.90 -9.02 -12.26
N MET A 50 2.88 -9.82 -11.85
CA MET A 50 3.05 -11.22 -12.27
C MET A 50 2.17 -12.22 -11.50
N ARG A 51 1.62 -11.85 -10.35
CA ARG A 51 0.80 -12.77 -9.53
C ARG A 51 -0.45 -13.23 -10.25
N GLN A 52 -0.76 -14.53 -10.20
CA GLN A 52 -1.95 -15.09 -10.83
C GLN A 52 -3.11 -15.16 -9.82
N GLY A 53 -4.35 -14.99 -10.30
CA GLY A 53 -5.57 -15.15 -9.48
C GLY A 53 -5.89 -14.00 -8.51
N GLU A 54 -5.06 -12.96 -8.43
CA GLU A 54 -5.29 -11.82 -7.53
C GLU A 54 -5.92 -10.62 -8.23
N LEU A 55 -6.70 -9.84 -7.45
CA LEU A 55 -7.18 -8.54 -7.89
C LEU A 55 -6.00 -7.56 -7.98
N LYS A 56 -5.72 -7.08 -9.20
CA LYS A 56 -4.68 -6.08 -9.46
C LYS A 56 -5.31 -4.72 -9.66
N PHE A 57 -4.85 -3.74 -8.88
CA PHE A 57 -5.14 -2.34 -9.07
C PHE A 57 -3.95 -1.67 -9.73
N PHE A 58 -4.15 -1.20 -10.96
CA PHE A 58 -3.18 -0.39 -11.69
C PHE A 58 -3.70 1.05 -11.76
N SER A 59 -3.22 1.91 -10.87
CA SER A 59 -3.59 3.33 -10.90
C SER A 59 -3.17 3.97 -12.21
N ALA A 60 -3.88 5.02 -12.62
CA ALA A 60 -3.66 5.68 -13.89
C ALA A 60 -2.22 6.19 -14.05
N LEU A 61 -1.68 6.07 -15.27
CA LEU A 61 -0.46 6.77 -15.64
C LEU A 61 -0.81 8.21 -15.99
N VAL A 62 -0.05 9.16 -15.47
CA VAL A 62 -0.16 10.56 -15.91
C VAL A 62 0.86 10.76 -17.03
N VAL A 63 0.35 11.10 -18.22
CA VAL A 63 1.12 11.20 -19.46
C VAL A 63 0.96 12.60 -20.02
N VAL A 64 2.06 13.27 -20.33
CA VAL A 64 2.05 14.56 -21.03
C VAL A 64 2.43 14.36 -22.48
N LEU A 65 1.67 14.94 -23.42
CA LEU A 65 2.04 14.98 -24.83
C LEU A 65 2.89 16.21 -25.10
N LEU A 66 4.17 16.03 -25.43
CA LEU A 66 5.12 17.10 -25.69
C LEU A 66 5.56 17.13 -27.17
N PRO A 67 5.66 18.30 -27.79
CA PRO A 67 6.16 18.42 -29.15
C PRO A 67 7.65 18.06 -29.20
N HIS A 68 8.09 17.38 -30.25
CA HIS A 68 9.50 17.02 -30.45
C HIS A 68 9.96 17.22 -31.88
N GLN A 69 11.28 17.28 -32.07
CA GLN A 69 11.92 17.24 -33.37
C GLN A 69 13.19 16.42 -33.27
N ARG A 70 13.34 15.39 -34.12
CA ARG A 70 14.48 14.47 -34.07
C ARG A 70 14.75 13.93 -32.66
N ASN A 71 13.69 13.59 -31.92
CA ASN A 71 13.74 13.03 -30.57
C ASN A 71 14.16 14.02 -29.45
N GLN A 72 14.32 15.31 -29.76
CA GLN A 72 14.52 16.38 -28.78
C GLN A 72 13.19 17.09 -28.50
N LEU A 73 12.87 17.31 -27.22
CA LEU A 73 11.64 17.98 -26.80
C LEU A 73 11.69 19.48 -27.11
N LYS A 74 10.58 20.05 -27.57
CA LYS A 74 10.42 21.49 -27.74
C LYS A 74 9.82 22.11 -26.49
N THR A 75 10.19 23.38 -26.24
CA THR A 75 9.70 24.15 -25.09
C THR A 75 8.31 24.76 -25.31
N LYS A 76 7.77 24.71 -26.54
CA LYS A 76 6.47 25.25 -26.95
C LYS A 76 5.84 24.40 -28.07
N TYR A 77 4.52 24.37 -28.11
CA TYR A 77 3.75 23.89 -29.28
C TYR A 77 3.91 24.87 -30.45
N SER A 78 3.78 24.36 -31.67
CA SER A 78 3.81 25.16 -32.89
C SER A 78 2.61 26.11 -32.95
N VAL A 79 2.83 27.33 -33.47
CA VAL A 79 1.78 28.34 -33.59
C VAL A 79 0.78 27.91 -34.68
N ARG A 80 -0.52 27.95 -34.35
CA ARG A 80 -1.64 27.57 -35.24
C ARG A 80 -1.64 28.40 -36.54
N ARG A 81 -1.97 27.77 -37.67
CA ARG A 81 -2.48 28.49 -38.86
C ARG A 81 -3.98 28.76 -38.64
N GLU A 82 -4.43 30.00 -38.85
CA GLU A 82 -5.84 30.39 -38.70
C GLU A 82 -6.75 29.52 -39.59
N GLY A 83 -7.76 28.86 -39.00
CA GLY A 83 -8.82 28.18 -39.76
C GLY A 83 -9.47 26.96 -39.10
N ASN A 84 -8.73 26.13 -38.37
CA ASN A 84 -9.27 24.93 -37.71
C ASN A 84 -9.30 25.10 -36.20
N LYS A 85 -10.50 25.25 -35.62
CA LYS A 85 -10.69 25.35 -34.16
C LYS A 85 -10.45 24.01 -33.43
N ASP A 86 -10.61 22.89 -34.13
CA ASP A 86 -10.70 21.55 -33.53
C ASP A 86 -9.44 20.67 -33.70
N GLU A 87 -8.37 21.15 -34.35
CA GLU A 87 -7.13 20.40 -34.53
C GLU A 87 -6.03 20.95 -33.61
N LEU A 88 -5.80 20.22 -32.52
CA LEU A 88 -4.60 20.33 -31.69
C LEU A 88 -3.38 19.87 -32.51
N GLU A 89 -2.21 20.50 -32.35
CA GLU A 89 -0.97 20.06 -33.04
C GLU A 89 -0.76 18.57 -32.78
N GLY A 90 -0.69 17.78 -33.84
CA GLY A 90 -0.51 16.34 -33.75
C GLY A 90 -1.59 15.56 -32.98
N VAL A 91 -2.75 16.12 -32.57
CA VAL A 91 -3.79 15.37 -31.82
C VAL A 91 -5.16 15.44 -32.51
N LYS A 92 -5.77 14.26 -32.66
CA LYS A 92 -7.11 14.08 -33.22
C LYS A 92 -8.03 13.44 -32.20
N ILE A 93 -9.08 14.15 -31.81
CA ILE A 93 -10.13 13.66 -30.92
C ILE A 93 -11.34 13.27 -31.76
N ARG A 94 -11.81 12.02 -31.65
CA ARG A 94 -13.02 11.54 -32.33
C ARG A 94 -14.05 11.10 -31.31
N TYR A 95 -15.22 11.71 -31.35
CA TYR A 95 -16.38 11.28 -30.58
C TYR A 95 -17.19 10.25 -31.39
N ALA A 96 -17.62 9.18 -30.74
CA ALA A 96 -18.56 8.28 -31.39
C ALA A 96 -19.93 8.98 -31.53
N LYS A 97 -20.58 8.79 -32.68
CA LYS A 97 -21.90 9.35 -32.96
C LYS A 97 -22.92 8.21 -32.96
N ARG A 98 -24.07 8.41 -32.33
CA ARG A 98 -25.20 7.49 -32.44
C ARG A 98 -26.24 8.14 -33.34
N GLU A 99 -26.73 7.40 -34.33
CA GLU A 99 -27.89 7.82 -35.11
C GLU A 99 -29.16 7.55 -34.29
N SER A 100 -29.95 8.59 -34.02
CA SER A 100 -31.30 8.38 -33.49
C SER A 100 -32.21 7.85 -34.61
N SER A 101 -33.31 7.21 -34.23
CA SER A 101 -34.39 6.83 -35.14
C SER A 101 -35.09 8.01 -35.84
N THR A 102 -34.76 9.25 -35.45
CA THR A 102 -35.25 10.51 -36.06
C THR A 102 -34.21 11.18 -36.96
N GLY A 103 -33.02 10.58 -37.17
CA GLY A 103 -31.96 11.13 -38.02
C GLY A 103 -31.07 12.18 -37.35
N GLU A 104 -31.32 12.53 -36.08
CA GLU A 104 -30.46 13.44 -35.32
C GLU A 104 -29.22 12.68 -34.78
N LYS A 105 -28.03 13.15 -35.18
CA LYS A 105 -26.75 12.63 -34.71
C LYS A 105 -26.45 13.22 -33.34
N THR A 106 -26.72 12.48 -32.27
CA THR A 106 -26.30 12.86 -30.92
C THR A 106 -24.89 12.34 -30.66
N ALA A 107 -24.02 13.21 -30.11
CA ALA A 107 -22.69 12.82 -29.67
C ALA A 107 -22.82 11.86 -28.48
N THR A 108 -22.15 10.72 -28.54
CA THR A 108 -22.12 9.77 -27.43
C THR A 108 -21.12 10.19 -26.36
N SER A 109 -21.21 9.58 -25.18
CA SER A 109 -20.31 9.81 -24.03
C SER A 109 -18.92 9.17 -24.16
N TYR A 110 -18.60 8.55 -25.31
CA TYR A 110 -17.33 7.86 -25.56
C TYR A 110 -16.65 8.32 -26.86
N GLY A 111 -15.34 8.21 -26.90
CA GLY A 111 -14.51 8.66 -28.01
C GLY A 111 -13.09 8.12 -27.95
N THR A 112 -12.33 8.36 -29.02
CA THR A 112 -10.93 7.97 -29.14
C THR A 112 -10.05 9.20 -29.30
N ILE A 113 -8.93 9.24 -28.61
CA ILE A 113 -7.85 10.22 -28.82
C ILE A 113 -6.75 9.53 -29.60
N ARG A 114 -6.25 10.15 -30.66
CA ARG A 114 -5.06 9.72 -31.41
C ARG A 114 -4.08 10.88 -31.48
N TRP A 115 -2.78 10.59 -31.48
CA TRP A 115 -1.76 11.60 -31.74
C TRP A 115 -0.76 11.11 -32.79
N ASP A 116 -0.07 12.06 -33.43
CA ASP A 116 1.02 11.79 -34.37
C ASP A 116 2.32 11.65 -33.59
N VAL A 117 2.86 10.42 -33.58
CA VAL A 117 4.12 10.08 -32.90
C VAL A 117 5.34 10.80 -33.48
N ASN A 118 5.25 11.32 -34.71
CA ASN A 118 6.33 12.08 -35.34
C ASN A 118 6.37 13.55 -34.87
N GLU A 119 5.24 14.09 -34.44
CA GLU A 119 5.11 15.47 -33.95
C GLU A 119 5.13 15.54 -32.43
N LEU A 120 4.48 14.56 -31.79
CA LEU A 120 4.29 14.52 -30.34
C LEU A 120 4.87 13.25 -29.73
N LYS A 121 5.46 13.43 -28.55
CA LYS A 121 5.98 12.35 -27.73
C LYS A 121 5.23 12.29 -26.40
N ALA A 122 4.79 11.10 -26.04
CA ALA A 122 4.02 10.86 -24.82
C ALA A 122 4.95 10.50 -23.67
N ILE A 123 5.09 11.40 -22.70
CA ILE A 123 6.03 11.25 -21.57
C ILE A 123 5.26 10.93 -20.29
N VAL A 124 5.59 9.82 -19.64
CA VAL A 124 5.07 9.43 -18.33
C VAL A 124 5.69 10.32 -17.26
N VAL A 125 4.86 11.15 -16.61
CA VAL A 125 5.29 12.06 -15.53
C VAL A 125 4.99 11.48 -14.16
N ASP A 126 3.90 10.74 -13.99
CA ASP A 126 3.63 9.98 -12.76
C ASP A 126 3.33 8.52 -13.10
N GLY A 127 3.77 7.62 -12.22
CA GLY A 127 3.73 6.18 -12.44
C GLY A 127 4.89 5.65 -13.27
N GLN A 128 6.03 6.33 -13.30
CA GLN A 128 7.23 5.89 -14.05
C GLN A 128 7.72 4.50 -13.63
N HIS A 129 7.75 4.19 -12.32
CA HIS A 129 8.09 2.83 -11.85
C HIS A 129 7.02 1.80 -12.27
N ARG A 130 5.73 2.16 -12.24
CA ARG A 130 4.62 1.30 -12.70
C ARG A 130 4.72 0.99 -14.20
N TYR A 131 5.01 2.00 -15.01
CA TYR A 131 5.25 1.83 -16.44
C TYR A 131 6.50 0.98 -16.72
N SER A 132 7.59 1.20 -15.98
CA SER A 132 8.81 0.40 -16.13
C SER A 132 8.60 -1.07 -15.74
N ALA A 133 7.80 -1.33 -14.71
CA ALA A 133 7.39 -2.68 -14.34
C ALA A 133 6.52 -3.33 -15.41
N LEU A 134 5.59 -2.58 -16.03
CA LEU A 134 4.77 -3.04 -17.14
C LEU A 134 5.63 -3.44 -18.36
N LYS A 135 6.64 -2.64 -18.69
CA LYS A 135 7.61 -2.93 -19.76
C LYS A 135 8.42 -4.20 -19.45
N SER A 136 8.92 -4.31 -18.23
CA SER A 136 9.64 -5.52 -17.77
C SER A 136 8.76 -6.77 -17.82
N LEU A 137 7.46 -6.64 -17.52
CA LEU A 137 6.50 -7.72 -17.63
C LEU A 137 6.29 -8.16 -19.08
N ALA A 138 6.29 -7.22 -20.04
CA ALA A 138 6.16 -7.53 -21.46
C ALA A 138 7.34 -8.34 -22.00
N ASP A 139 8.55 -8.11 -21.46
CA ASP A 139 9.76 -8.84 -21.85
C ASP A 139 9.76 -10.28 -21.32
N VAL A 140 9.13 -10.53 -20.17
CA VAL A 140 9.18 -11.81 -19.45
C VAL A 140 7.93 -12.67 -19.69
N ALA A 141 6.75 -12.07 -19.70
CA ALA A 141 5.45 -12.74 -19.75
C ALA A 141 4.43 -11.91 -20.58
N PRO A 142 4.66 -11.72 -21.88
CA PRO A 142 3.80 -10.91 -22.75
C PRO A 142 2.36 -11.40 -22.81
N GLU A 143 2.12 -12.70 -22.62
CA GLU A 143 0.79 -13.32 -22.58
C GLU A 143 -0.07 -12.77 -21.44
N ASN A 144 0.53 -12.34 -20.33
CA ASN A 144 -0.19 -11.72 -19.21
C ASN A 144 -0.70 -10.30 -19.51
N LEU A 145 -0.21 -9.69 -20.59
CA LEU A 145 -0.62 -8.35 -21.04
C LEU A 145 -1.66 -8.39 -22.15
N LYS A 146 -1.97 -9.59 -22.67
CA LYS A 146 -2.98 -9.75 -23.70
C LYS A 146 -4.34 -9.31 -23.14
N ASP A 147 -5.04 -8.47 -23.91
CA ASP A 147 -6.34 -7.91 -23.55
C ASP A 147 -6.35 -7.02 -22.28
N VAL A 148 -5.16 -6.63 -21.78
CA VAL A 148 -5.04 -5.70 -20.65
C VAL A 148 -5.12 -4.26 -21.16
N SER A 149 -6.02 -3.48 -20.56
CA SER A 149 -6.10 -2.03 -20.76
C SER A 149 -5.76 -1.30 -19.47
N ILE A 150 -4.87 -0.31 -19.55
CA ILE A 150 -4.45 0.50 -18.41
C ILE A 150 -5.16 1.86 -18.43
N PRO A 151 -5.57 2.39 -17.27
CA PRO A 151 -6.09 3.75 -17.20
C PRO A 151 -4.97 4.77 -17.44
N VAL A 152 -5.26 5.82 -18.20
CA VAL A 152 -4.31 6.88 -18.55
C VAL A 152 -4.97 8.23 -18.38
N VAL A 153 -4.27 9.15 -17.72
CA VAL A 153 -4.60 10.58 -17.69
C VAL A 153 -3.67 11.27 -18.68
N LEU A 154 -4.24 11.77 -19.77
CA LEU A 154 -3.51 12.47 -20.81
C LEU A 154 -3.57 13.98 -20.56
N LEU A 155 -2.41 14.61 -20.42
CA LEU A 155 -2.25 16.04 -20.21
C LEU A 155 -1.78 16.68 -21.50
N LEU A 156 -2.55 17.68 -21.94
CA LEU A 156 -2.25 18.55 -23.05
C LEU A 156 -2.07 19.96 -22.49
N LEU A 157 -0.85 20.49 -22.56
CA LEU A 157 -0.49 21.76 -21.93
C LEU A 157 -0.61 22.92 -22.93
N ASP A 158 -1.67 22.92 -23.73
CA ASP A 158 -1.89 23.89 -24.80
C ASP A 158 -2.94 24.94 -24.39
N SER A 159 -2.58 26.22 -24.54
CA SER A 159 -3.45 27.36 -24.25
C SER A 159 -4.80 27.35 -24.97
N SER A 160 -4.85 26.74 -26.15
CA SER A 160 -6.02 26.69 -27.01
C SER A 160 -7.14 25.77 -26.49
N ILE A 161 -6.81 24.85 -25.59
CA ILE A 161 -7.78 24.01 -24.86
C ILE A 161 -7.95 24.46 -23.41
N GLY A 162 -7.55 25.70 -23.12
CA GLY A 162 -7.78 26.34 -21.82
C GLY A 162 -6.67 26.14 -20.81
N PHE A 163 -5.52 25.55 -21.18
CA PHE A 163 -4.36 25.51 -20.28
C PHE A 163 -3.72 26.90 -20.16
N LYS A 164 -4.00 27.60 -19.07
CA LYS A 164 -3.38 28.90 -18.78
C LYS A 164 -2.17 28.71 -17.88
N THR A 165 -1.03 29.22 -18.31
CA THR A 165 0.20 29.23 -17.53
C THR A 165 0.92 30.57 -17.71
N ASP A 166 1.49 31.08 -16.63
CA ASP A 166 2.36 32.27 -16.66
C ASP A 166 3.76 31.90 -17.20
N ASN A 167 4.07 30.60 -17.28
CA ASN A 167 5.35 30.09 -17.78
C ASN A 167 5.31 29.93 -19.30
N ALA A 168 6.20 30.65 -19.99
CA ALA A 168 6.39 30.48 -21.43
C ALA A 168 6.99 29.11 -21.83
N ASN A 169 7.52 28.34 -20.88
CA ASN A 169 8.17 27.04 -21.13
C ASN A 169 7.29 25.87 -20.63
N LEU A 170 6.95 24.97 -21.55
CA LEU A 170 6.20 23.74 -21.27
C LEU A 170 6.91 22.85 -20.25
N LEU A 171 8.24 22.72 -20.33
CA LEU A 171 9.01 21.85 -19.44
C LEU A 171 8.93 22.30 -17.97
N SER A 172 8.91 23.61 -17.73
CA SER A 172 8.69 24.17 -16.39
C SER A 172 7.32 23.80 -15.83
N SER A 173 6.28 23.79 -16.68
CA SER A 173 4.92 23.40 -16.29
C SER A 173 4.83 21.90 -15.99
N VAL A 174 5.47 21.06 -16.81
CA VAL A 174 5.60 19.61 -16.57
C VAL A 174 6.29 19.32 -15.24
N ARG A 175 7.40 20.01 -14.95
CA ARG A 175 8.12 19.86 -13.66
C ARG A 175 7.25 20.23 -12.47
N LYS A 176 6.48 21.34 -12.57
CA LYS A 176 5.57 21.75 -11.49
C LYS A 176 4.52 20.67 -11.21
N ILE A 177 3.90 20.12 -12.26
CA ILE A 177 2.92 19.02 -12.14
C ILE A 177 3.58 17.80 -11.49
N PHE A 178 4.78 17.43 -11.92
CA PHE A 178 5.54 16.31 -11.33
C PHE A 178 5.80 16.51 -9.82
N ILE A 179 6.26 17.70 -9.43
CA ILE A 179 6.52 18.02 -8.02
C ILE A 179 5.22 17.99 -7.22
N ASP A 180 4.15 18.60 -7.75
CA ASP A 180 2.87 18.68 -7.05
C ASP A 180 2.24 17.29 -6.84
N LEU A 181 2.36 16.39 -7.82
CA LEU A 181 1.92 14.99 -7.72
C LEU A 181 2.72 14.21 -6.67
N ASN A 182 4.05 14.31 -6.68
CA ASN A 182 4.90 13.58 -5.74
C ASN A 182 4.84 14.14 -4.31
N ARG A 183 4.71 15.47 -4.15
CA ARG A 183 4.69 16.11 -2.83
C ARG A 183 3.45 15.75 -2.02
N GLN A 184 2.35 15.37 -2.68
CA GLN A 184 1.10 15.00 -2.00
C GLN A 184 1.01 13.51 -1.66
N ALA A 185 1.91 12.67 -2.17
CA ALA A 185 1.95 11.25 -1.85
C ALA A 185 2.42 11.04 -0.40
N LYS A 186 1.49 10.87 0.53
CA LYS A 186 1.80 10.44 1.89
C LYS A 186 2.08 8.95 1.88
N THR A 187 3.23 8.54 2.40
CA THR A 187 3.52 7.13 2.68
C THR A 187 2.48 6.61 3.67
N VAL A 188 1.90 5.44 3.36
CA VAL A 188 1.02 4.75 4.29
C VAL A 188 1.84 4.37 5.53
N SER A 189 1.28 4.58 6.71
CA SER A 189 1.93 4.24 7.97
C SER A 189 2.19 2.74 8.09
N GLU A 190 3.24 2.35 8.82
CA GLU A 190 3.60 0.95 9.01
C GLU A 190 2.47 0.18 9.70
N THR A 191 1.84 0.76 10.71
CA THR A 191 0.69 0.18 11.41
C THR A 191 -0.46 -0.09 10.44
N ARG A 192 -0.71 0.82 9.49
CA ARG A 192 -1.79 0.67 8.52
C ARG A 192 -1.47 -0.40 7.47
N ASN A 193 -0.20 -0.57 7.11
CA ASN A 193 0.22 -1.69 6.26
C ASN A 193 -0.05 -3.02 6.98
N VAL A 194 0.36 -3.17 8.25
CA VAL A 194 0.11 -4.40 9.02
C VAL A 194 -1.40 -4.70 9.18
N LEU A 195 -2.24 -3.66 9.36
CA LEU A 195 -3.69 -3.85 9.47
C LEU A 195 -4.35 -4.35 8.18
N LEU A 196 -3.82 -3.93 7.03
CA LEU A 196 -4.46 -4.11 5.73
C LEU A 196 -3.78 -5.15 4.85
N ASP A 197 -2.55 -5.55 5.15
CA ASP A 197 -1.83 -6.52 4.32
C ASP A 197 -2.29 -7.94 4.62
N ASP A 198 -3.19 -8.43 3.77
CA ASP A 198 -3.69 -9.82 3.77
C ASP A 198 -2.70 -10.82 3.17
N ARG A 199 -1.50 -10.38 2.80
CA ARG A 199 -0.53 -11.17 2.04
C ARG A 199 0.74 -11.45 2.84
N ASP A 200 1.02 -10.62 3.83
CA ASP A 200 2.14 -10.81 4.75
C ASP A 200 1.74 -11.82 5.85
N PRO A 201 2.40 -12.99 5.93
CA PRO A 201 2.12 -14.00 6.95
C PRO A 201 2.20 -13.43 8.37
N ALA A 202 3.19 -12.60 8.69
CA ALA A 202 3.34 -12.02 10.01
C ALA A 202 2.20 -11.05 10.33
N ALA A 203 1.77 -10.23 9.37
CA ALA A 203 0.65 -9.31 9.53
C ALA A 203 -0.68 -10.06 9.72
N VAL A 204 -0.88 -11.13 8.95
CA VAL A 204 -2.04 -12.02 9.06
C VAL A 204 -2.11 -12.70 10.43
N LEU A 205 -1.00 -13.27 10.90
CA LEU A 205 -0.95 -13.93 12.21
C LEU A 205 -1.11 -12.92 13.36
N THR A 206 -0.51 -11.74 13.24
CA THR A 206 -0.67 -10.65 14.22
C THR A 206 -2.11 -10.23 14.38
N ARG A 207 -2.85 -10.05 13.27
CA ARG A 207 -4.28 -9.72 13.32
C ARG A 207 -5.13 -10.86 13.88
N THR A 208 -4.65 -12.09 13.79
CA THR A 208 -5.30 -13.26 14.40
C THR A 208 -5.17 -13.26 15.92
N LEU A 209 -4.11 -12.65 16.48
CA LEU A 209 -3.99 -12.39 17.92
C LEU A 209 -4.94 -11.29 18.43
N MET A 210 -5.58 -10.54 17.55
CA MET A 210 -6.42 -9.41 17.94
C MET A 210 -7.90 -9.75 17.84
N GLU A 211 -8.66 -9.29 18.82
CA GLU A 211 -10.10 -9.44 18.83
C GLU A 211 -10.73 -8.67 17.65
N ARG A 212 -11.57 -9.36 16.86
CA ARG A 212 -12.21 -8.75 15.68
C ARG A 212 -13.35 -7.79 16.05
N ARG A 213 -13.93 -7.93 17.25
CA ARG A 213 -15.09 -7.18 17.72
C ARG A 213 -15.07 -7.06 19.23
N VAL A 214 -15.23 -5.84 19.75
CA VAL A 214 -15.32 -5.61 21.20
C VAL A 214 -16.75 -5.87 21.67
N ARG A 215 -16.93 -6.86 22.55
CA ARG A 215 -18.22 -7.19 23.18
C ARG A 215 -18.03 -7.54 24.66
N PRO A 216 -17.95 -6.52 25.54
CA PRO A 216 -17.51 -6.70 26.94
C PRO A 216 -18.37 -7.67 27.75
N ASP A 217 -19.65 -7.81 27.39
CA ASP A 217 -20.62 -8.62 28.13
C ASP A 217 -20.88 -10.01 27.51
N GLU A 218 -20.31 -10.32 26.34
CA GLU A 218 -20.57 -11.59 25.63
C GLU A 218 -19.54 -12.68 25.96
N GLN A 219 -18.29 -12.30 26.20
CA GLN A 219 -17.20 -13.22 26.51
C GLN A 219 -16.30 -12.65 27.60
N THR A 220 -15.94 -13.48 28.59
CA THR A 220 -14.99 -13.06 29.62
C THR A 220 -13.59 -12.93 29.04
N LEU A 221 -12.73 -12.10 29.64
CA LEU A 221 -11.31 -12.02 29.28
C LEU A 221 -10.65 -13.40 29.20
N GLU A 222 -10.92 -14.29 30.15
CA GLU A 222 -10.32 -15.62 30.19
C GLU A 222 -10.73 -16.48 28.98
N GLN A 223 -11.98 -16.38 28.52
CA GLN A 223 -12.46 -17.07 27.32
C GLN A 223 -11.76 -16.53 26.05
N ARG A 224 -11.58 -15.21 25.97
CA ARG A 224 -10.90 -14.55 24.85
C ARG A 224 -9.42 -14.93 24.78
N LEU A 225 -8.72 -14.91 25.92
CA LEU A 225 -7.31 -15.28 26.02
C LEU A 225 -7.06 -16.78 25.79
N ALA A 226 -8.01 -17.65 26.14
CA ALA A 226 -7.89 -19.09 25.92
C ALA A 226 -7.75 -19.48 24.43
N ILE A 227 -8.32 -18.67 23.53
CA ILE A 227 -8.20 -18.86 22.07
C ILE A 227 -7.13 -17.96 21.43
N GLY A 228 -6.29 -17.30 22.23
CA GLY A 228 -5.24 -16.41 21.74
C GLY A 228 -5.74 -15.05 21.24
N SER A 229 -6.96 -14.64 21.59
CA SER A 229 -7.55 -13.37 21.14
C SER A 229 -7.37 -12.29 22.20
N LEU A 230 -6.43 -11.37 21.97
CA LEU A 230 -6.21 -10.18 22.79
C LEU A 230 -7.32 -9.15 22.54
N PRO A 231 -7.97 -8.63 23.60
CA PRO A 231 -8.92 -7.54 23.47
C PRO A 231 -8.30 -6.31 22.81
N LEU A 232 -9.04 -5.64 21.92
CA LEU A 232 -8.55 -4.43 21.25
C LEU A 232 -8.18 -3.32 22.22
N ALA A 233 -8.82 -3.26 23.40
CA ALA A 233 -8.47 -2.31 24.46
C ALA A 233 -7.00 -2.49 24.95
N LEU A 234 -6.42 -3.68 24.82
CA LEU A 234 -5.04 -3.95 25.21
C LEU A 234 -4.02 -3.60 24.10
N VAL A 235 -4.44 -3.33 22.87
CA VAL A 235 -3.53 -3.15 21.73
C VAL A 235 -3.70 -1.75 21.14
N ASP A 236 -2.62 -0.98 21.11
CA ASP A 236 -2.56 0.25 20.32
C ASP A 236 -2.42 -0.11 18.83
N TRP A 237 -3.54 -0.10 18.12
CA TRP A 237 -3.61 -0.46 16.71
C TRP A 237 -3.57 0.73 15.77
N TYR A 238 -3.41 1.96 16.27
CA TYR A 238 -3.52 3.17 15.46
C TYR A 238 -2.26 4.05 15.46
N SER A 239 -1.36 3.88 16.43
CA SER A 239 -0.10 4.63 16.46
C SER A 239 1.06 3.87 15.78
N ASP A 240 2.00 4.61 15.19
CA ASP A 240 3.28 4.07 14.71
C ASP A 240 4.31 4.05 15.85
N SER A 241 3.97 3.38 16.95
CA SER A 241 4.84 3.25 18.12
C SER A 241 5.20 1.80 18.35
N LEU A 242 6.48 1.52 18.58
CA LEU A 242 6.95 0.25 19.14
C LEU A 242 6.96 0.25 20.67
N ARG A 243 6.81 1.44 21.27
CA ARG A 243 6.86 1.60 22.72
C ARG A 243 5.47 1.44 23.30
N PHE A 244 5.40 0.69 24.39
CA PHE A 244 4.19 0.48 25.19
C PHE A 244 4.37 0.93 26.65
N ASP A 245 5.48 1.62 26.96
CA ASP A 245 5.79 2.24 28.26
C ASP A 245 4.87 3.42 28.61
N LYS A 246 4.03 3.86 27.67
CA LYS A 246 3.10 4.97 27.84
C LYS A 246 1.70 4.60 27.35
N GLY A 247 0.72 5.36 27.82
CA GLY A 247 -0.68 5.20 27.40
C GLY A 247 -1.37 3.98 28.02
N ILE A 248 -2.59 3.71 27.55
CA ILE A 248 -3.52 2.77 28.19
C ILE A 248 -3.42 1.32 27.69
N HIS A 249 -2.70 1.10 26.58
CA HIS A 249 -2.65 -0.19 25.89
C HIS A 249 -1.46 -1.02 26.33
N LEU A 250 -1.64 -2.31 26.58
CA LEU A 250 -0.57 -3.22 27.01
C LEU A 250 0.60 -3.30 26.02
N THR A 251 0.30 -3.29 24.73
CA THR A 251 1.23 -3.42 23.62
C THR A 251 0.75 -2.60 22.42
N SER A 252 1.51 -2.55 21.34
CA SER A 252 1.09 -1.98 20.06
C SER A 252 1.04 -3.03 18.96
N LEU A 253 0.29 -2.74 17.89
CA LEU A 253 0.23 -3.62 16.72
C LEU A 253 1.63 -3.87 16.13
N LEU A 254 2.47 -2.83 16.03
CA LEU A 254 3.82 -2.98 15.50
C LEU A 254 4.72 -3.83 16.40
N ALA A 255 4.58 -3.70 17.72
CA ALA A 255 5.33 -4.54 18.65
C ALA A 255 4.89 -6.01 18.53
N LEU A 256 3.57 -6.27 18.46
CA LEU A 256 3.04 -7.62 18.21
C LEU A 256 3.52 -8.18 16.86
N TYR A 257 3.49 -7.36 15.81
CA TYR A 257 3.97 -7.76 14.49
C TYR A 257 5.42 -8.21 14.51
N LYS A 258 6.30 -7.41 15.12
CA LYS A 258 7.71 -7.78 15.27
C LYS A 258 7.89 -9.03 16.11
N THR A 259 7.16 -9.12 17.23
CA THR A 259 7.19 -10.30 18.10
C THR A 259 6.84 -11.56 17.31
N VAL A 260 5.74 -11.53 16.55
CA VAL A 260 5.30 -12.69 15.74
C VAL A 260 6.30 -13.01 14.64
N ALA A 261 6.82 -11.99 13.94
CA ALA A 261 7.77 -12.17 12.86
C ALA A 261 9.11 -12.76 13.35
N GLU A 262 9.68 -12.21 14.43
CA GLU A 262 10.95 -12.65 15.01
C GLU A 262 10.80 -14.02 15.68
N PHE A 263 9.75 -14.20 16.49
CA PHE A 263 9.55 -15.44 17.24
C PHE A 263 9.28 -16.66 16.36
N LEU A 264 8.60 -16.47 15.22
CA LEU A 264 8.35 -17.54 14.24
C LEU A 264 9.36 -17.56 13.09
N ASP A 265 10.43 -16.76 13.18
CA ASP A 265 11.45 -16.60 12.14
C ASP A 265 10.83 -16.42 10.74
N ILE A 266 9.80 -15.56 10.63
CA ILE A 266 9.15 -15.24 9.36
C ILE A 266 10.06 -14.24 8.64
N PRO A 267 10.76 -14.65 7.56
CA PRO A 267 11.67 -13.77 6.88
C PRO A 267 10.88 -12.72 6.12
N LYS A 268 11.50 -11.55 5.92
CA LYS A 268 11.12 -10.70 4.80
C LYS A 268 11.50 -11.42 3.51
N LEU A 269 10.54 -12.10 2.90
CA LEU A 269 10.75 -12.85 1.67
C LEU A 269 11.06 -11.89 0.53
N ASP A 270 12.24 -12.03 -0.06
CA ASP A 270 12.46 -11.57 -1.43
C ASP A 270 11.60 -12.46 -2.33
N HIS A 271 10.82 -11.83 -3.21
CA HIS A 271 9.89 -12.51 -4.10
C HIS A 271 10.54 -13.57 -4.99
N TYR A 272 11.86 -13.55 -5.20
CA TYR A 272 12.55 -14.54 -6.04
C TYR A 272 13.59 -15.40 -5.30
N ASP A 273 13.74 -15.26 -3.98
CA ASP A 273 14.66 -16.09 -3.20
C ASP A 273 13.99 -17.41 -2.82
N TYR A 274 13.91 -18.32 -3.81
CA TYR A 274 13.27 -19.62 -3.66
C TYR A 274 13.94 -20.49 -2.60
N ASP A 275 15.25 -20.38 -2.44
CA ASP A 275 15.99 -21.22 -1.50
C ASP A 275 15.70 -20.78 -0.05
N LYS A 276 15.73 -19.47 0.25
CA LYS A 276 15.28 -18.98 1.57
C LYS A 276 13.81 -19.28 1.85
N ALA A 277 12.94 -19.17 0.84
CA ALA A 277 11.55 -19.55 1.03
C ALA A 277 11.39 -21.04 1.34
N GLN A 278 12.14 -21.92 0.67
CA GLN A 278 12.14 -23.35 0.97
C GLN A 278 12.71 -23.66 2.36
N ASP A 279 13.75 -22.94 2.79
CA ASP A 279 14.29 -23.07 4.16
C ASP A 279 13.24 -22.69 5.20
N TRP A 280 12.56 -21.57 4.98
CA TRP A 280 11.48 -21.10 5.83
C TRP A 280 10.30 -22.08 5.87
N LEU A 281 9.87 -22.61 4.73
CA LEU A 281 8.80 -23.62 4.68
C LEU A 281 9.18 -24.90 5.42
N ARG A 282 10.44 -25.34 5.31
CA ARG A 282 10.95 -26.48 6.07
C ARG A 282 10.89 -26.22 7.57
N HIS A 283 11.20 -25.01 8.02
CA HIS A 283 11.07 -24.62 9.43
C HIS A 283 9.61 -24.76 9.90
N PHE A 284 8.63 -24.20 9.18
CA PHE A 284 7.21 -24.32 9.56
C PHE A 284 6.71 -25.77 9.53
N LYS A 285 7.15 -26.57 8.57
CA LYS A 285 6.82 -28.01 8.50
C LYS A 285 7.38 -28.79 9.68
N GLN A 286 8.54 -28.40 10.22
CA GLN A 286 9.08 -28.98 11.46
C GLN A 286 8.26 -28.61 12.69
N LEU A 287 7.65 -27.42 12.72
CA LEU A 287 6.74 -27.02 13.78
C LEU A 287 5.41 -27.79 13.70
N ASP A 288 4.87 -27.98 12.49
CA ASP A 288 3.67 -28.78 12.24
C ASP A 288 3.65 -29.34 10.80
N ASN A 289 3.56 -30.67 10.67
CA ASN A 289 3.57 -31.36 9.38
C ASN A 289 2.39 -31.00 8.46
N SER A 290 1.31 -30.46 9.01
CA SER A 290 0.17 -30.02 8.21
C SER A 290 0.50 -28.78 7.36
N LEU A 291 1.45 -27.94 7.80
CA LEU A 291 1.88 -26.74 7.08
C LEU A 291 2.79 -27.08 5.90
N ASN A 292 2.19 -27.60 4.83
CA ASN A 292 2.91 -28.00 3.63
C ASN A 292 2.60 -27.05 2.47
N PHE A 293 3.48 -26.06 2.27
CA PHE A 293 3.40 -25.09 1.18
C PHE A 293 4.45 -25.35 0.09
N ASP A 294 5.03 -26.56 0.06
CA ASP A 294 6.11 -26.93 -0.89
C ASP A 294 5.67 -26.72 -2.36
N GLY A 295 4.38 -26.94 -2.64
CA GLY A 295 3.76 -26.71 -3.94
C GLY A 295 3.85 -25.25 -4.39
N ALA A 296 3.53 -24.29 -3.51
CA ALA A 296 3.53 -22.86 -3.84
C ALA A 296 4.93 -22.38 -4.28
N VAL A 297 5.99 -22.81 -3.57
CA VAL A 297 7.36 -22.41 -3.91
C VAL A 297 7.88 -23.20 -5.12
N SER A 298 7.57 -24.49 -5.23
CA SER A 298 7.98 -25.31 -6.38
C SER A 298 7.35 -24.80 -7.68
N ASP A 299 6.07 -24.46 -7.66
CA ASP A 299 5.35 -23.92 -8.82
C ASP A 299 5.86 -22.52 -9.19
N ALA A 300 6.13 -21.67 -8.20
CA ALA A 300 6.74 -20.36 -8.43
C ALA A 300 8.14 -20.50 -9.07
N ARG A 301 8.99 -21.40 -8.56
CA ARG A 301 10.33 -21.66 -9.08
C ARG A 301 10.29 -22.19 -10.52
N LYS A 302 9.40 -23.15 -10.80
CA LYS A 302 9.27 -23.77 -12.12
C LYS A 302 8.88 -22.76 -13.20
N ASN A 303 8.04 -21.78 -12.84
CA ASN A 303 7.52 -20.77 -13.78
C ASN A 303 8.27 -19.43 -13.70
N ASN A 304 9.35 -19.34 -12.91
CA ASN A 304 10.07 -18.09 -12.64
C ASN A 304 9.14 -16.94 -12.18
N LEU A 305 8.17 -17.28 -11.34
CA LEU A 305 7.18 -16.38 -10.78
C LEU A 305 7.55 -15.97 -9.35
N PRO A 306 7.07 -14.81 -8.89
CA PRO A 306 7.28 -14.38 -7.51
C PRO A 306 6.62 -15.35 -6.53
N ILE A 307 7.33 -15.65 -5.45
CA ILE A 307 6.87 -16.48 -4.35
C ILE A 307 5.75 -15.77 -3.62
N TYR A 308 4.66 -16.50 -3.41
CA TYR A 308 3.49 -15.99 -2.71
C TYR A 308 2.73 -17.13 -2.03
N LEU A 309 2.26 -16.87 -0.81
CA LEU A 309 1.31 -17.74 -0.14
C LEU A 309 -0.10 -17.25 -0.45
N GLY A 310 -0.88 -18.08 -1.14
CA GLY A 310 -2.25 -17.76 -1.47
C GLY A 310 -3.18 -17.79 -0.25
N TRP A 311 -4.45 -17.53 -0.52
CA TRP A 311 -5.50 -17.55 0.51
C TRP A 311 -5.54 -18.88 1.27
N THR A 312 -5.42 -20.00 0.56
CA THR A 312 -5.47 -21.35 1.15
C THR A 312 -4.34 -21.58 2.14
N GLU A 313 -3.11 -21.22 1.75
CA GLU A 313 -1.92 -21.36 2.58
C GLU A 313 -2.00 -20.46 3.83
N LEU A 314 -2.42 -19.21 3.64
CA LEU A 314 -2.58 -18.25 4.74
C LEU A 314 -3.70 -18.65 5.70
N GLU A 315 -4.82 -19.17 5.20
CA GLU A 315 -5.91 -19.68 6.04
C GLU A 315 -5.46 -20.90 6.86
N GLN A 316 -4.67 -21.79 6.27
CA GLN A 316 -4.07 -22.91 7.00
C GLN A 316 -3.13 -22.42 8.10
N LEU A 317 -2.27 -21.44 7.79
CA LEU A 317 -1.35 -20.84 8.74
C LEU A 317 -2.10 -20.16 9.91
N GLN A 318 -3.17 -19.42 9.63
CA GLN A 318 -4.03 -18.81 10.64
C GLN A 318 -4.63 -19.87 11.58
N ARG A 319 -5.22 -20.94 11.02
CA ARG A 319 -5.87 -21.99 11.82
C ARG A 319 -4.88 -22.68 12.75
N TRP A 320 -3.69 -23.03 12.22
CA TRP A 320 -2.61 -23.60 13.02
C TRP A 320 -2.17 -22.65 14.12
N PHE A 321 -1.99 -21.36 13.82
CA PHE A 321 -1.52 -20.39 14.78
C PHE A 321 -2.53 -20.20 15.94
N VAL A 322 -3.83 -20.18 15.66
CA VAL A 322 -4.89 -20.13 16.69
C VAL A 322 -4.85 -21.37 17.61
N SER A 323 -4.57 -22.56 17.07
CA SER A 323 -4.56 -23.80 17.86
C SER A 323 -3.22 -24.07 18.56
N SER A 324 -2.16 -23.33 18.25
CA SER A 324 -0.81 -23.57 18.77
C SER A 324 -0.23 -22.33 19.50
N TRP A 325 0.37 -21.41 18.75
CA TRP A 325 1.18 -20.31 19.29
C TRP A 325 0.37 -19.13 19.81
N GLY A 326 -0.80 -18.87 19.24
CA GLY A 326 -1.67 -17.76 19.62
C GLY A 326 -1.98 -17.75 21.12
N PRO A 327 -2.56 -18.83 21.68
CA PRO A 327 -2.82 -18.95 23.11
C PRO A 327 -1.56 -18.82 23.98
N ALA A 328 -0.43 -19.35 23.53
CA ALA A 328 0.84 -19.26 24.26
C ALA A 328 1.34 -17.81 24.35
N LEU A 329 1.36 -17.08 23.23
CA LEU A 329 1.74 -15.68 23.16
C LEU A 329 0.80 -14.80 23.99
N SER A 330 -0.51 -14.99 23.86
CA SER A 330 -1.49 -14.27 24.69
C SER A 330 -1.27 -14.54 26.17
N LYS A 331 -0.97 -15.77 26.56
CA LYS A 331 -0.69 -16.12 27.96
C LYS A 331 0.58 -15.45 28.48
N VAL A 332 1.67 -15.44 27.72
CA VAL A 332 2.91 -14.75 28.10
C VAL A 332 2.64 -13.26 28.29
N LEU A 333 1.96 -12.63 27.34
CA LEU A 333 1.65 -11.20 27.39
C LEU A 333 0.68 -10.81 28.51
N THR A 334 -0.16 -11.72 29.00
CA THR A 334 -1.23 -11.36 29.95
C THR A 334 -1.08 -11.93 31.36
N SER A 335 -0.30 -13.01 31.52
CA SER A 335 -0.20 -13.74 32.78
C SER A 335 1.09 -13.46 33.56
N THR A 336 2.08 -12.82 32.93
CA THR A 336 3.38 -12.51 33.55
C THR A 336 3.37 -11.11 34.18
N ALA A 337 4.15 -10.91 35.25
CA ALA A 337 4.38 -9.57 35.78
C ALA A 337 5.36 -8.82 34.85
N PRO A 338 5.15 -7.52 34.58
CA PRO A 338 4.17 -6.62 35.21
C PRO A 338 2.79 -6.57 34.50
N TYR A 339 2.64 -7.24 33.36
CA TYR A 339 1.44 -7.19 32.52
C TYR A 339 0.15 -7.64 33.23
N ARG A 340 0.23 -8.71 34.01
CA ARG A 340 -0.90 -9.21 34.81
C ARG A 340 -1.44 -8.13 35.74
N SER A 341 -0.56 -7.45 36.48
CA SER A 341 -0.93 -6.39 37.41
C SER A 341 -1.55 -5.20 36.68
N PHE A 342 -1.03 -4.85 35.51
CA PHE A 342 -1.60 -3.81 34.66
C PHE A 342 -3.02 -4.17 34.18
N ILE A 343 -3.24 -5.41 33.71
CA ILE A 343 -4.56 -5.91 33.29
C ILE A 343 -5.55 -5.90 34.45
N GLU A 344 -5.15 -6.37 35.63
CA GLU A 344 -5.99 -6.34 36.84
C GLU A 344 -6.42 -4.91 37.20
N LYS A 345 -5.55 -3.92 36.99
CA LYS A 345 -5.90 -2.50 37.17
C LYS A 345 -6.91 -2.02 36.12
N LEU A 346 -6.74 -2.37 34.85
CA LEU A 346 -7.71 -2.03 33.80
C LEU A 346 -9.10 -2.62 34.08
N ARG A 347 -9.18 -3.86 34.59
CA ARG A 347 -10.43 -4.48 35.03
C ARG A 347 -11.07 -3.73 36.19
N LYS A 348 -10.29 -3.35 37.21
CA LYS A 348 -10.79 -2.53 38.34
C LYS A 348 -11.37 -1.18 37.88
N LEU A 349 -10.80 -0.60 36.84
CA LEU A 349 -11.28 0.65 36.23
C LEU A 349 -12.43 0.45 35.22
N ARG A 350 -12.92 -0.78 35.02
CA ARG A 350 -13.94 -1.15 34.00
C ARG A 350 -13.57 -0.78 32.57
N ILE A 351 -12.26 -0.70 32.30
CA ILE A 351 -11.69 -0.47 30.96
C ILE A 351 -11.54 -1.78 30.19
N LEU A 352 -11.46 -2.89 30.90
CA LEU A 352 -11.46 -4.23 30.36
C LEU A 352 -12.57 -5.02 31.05
N ASP A 353 -13.35 -5.80 30.29
CA ASP A 353 -14.59 -6.48 30.74
C ASP A 353 -15.61 -5.48 31.32
N GLY A 354 -15.73 -4.28 30.74
CA GLY A 354 -16.57 -3.22 31.30
C GLY A 354 -17.02 -2.16 30.30
N SER A 355 -17.78 -1.19 30.81
CA SER A 355 -18.43 -0.14 29.99
C SER A 355 -17.47 0.78 29.24
N LEU A 356 -16.20 0.85 29.65
CA LEU A 356 -15.18 1.69 29.01
C LEU A 356 -14.29 0.93 28.02
N GLU A 357 -14.54 -0.35 27.79
CA GLU A 357 -13.72 -1.16 26.88
C GLU A 357 -13.85 -0.73 25.42
N CYS A 358 -15.07 -0.38 24.97
CA CYS A 358 -15.30 0.20 23.65
C CYS A 358 -14.55 1.51 23.48
N TRP A 359 -14.49 2.36 24.50
CA TRP A 359 -13.71 3.60 24.47
C TRP A 359 -12.21 3.30 24.34
N ALA A 360 -11.68 2.38 25.16
CA ALA A 360 -10.27 2.05 25.13
C ALA A 360 -9.83 1.42 23.81
N ALA A 361 -10.71 0.67 23.14
CA ALA A 361 -10.45 0.07 21.84
C ALA A 361 -10.45 1.04 20.66
N MET A 362 -10.86 2.30 20.84
CA MET A 362 -10.91 3.29 19.77
C MET A 362 -9.58 4.03 19.56
N ASP A 363 -9.41 4.59 18.36
CA ASP A 363 -8.34 5.53 18.06
C ASP A 363 -8.57 6.88 18.78
N ARG A 364 -7.63 7.83 18.61
CA ARG A 364 -7.73 9.15 19.24
C ARG A 364 -9.03 9.88 18.90
N HIS A 365 -9.49 9.79 17.64
CA HIS A 365 -10.71 10.47 17.22
C HIS A 365 -11.96 9.77 17.75
N GLY A 366 -12.01 8.45 17.70
CA GLY A 366 -13.10 7.65 18.25
C GLY A 366 -13.24 7.82 19.77
N LYS A 367 -12.12 7.85 20.50
CA LYS A 367 -12.11 8.13 21.96
C LYS A 367 -12.76 9.48 22.27
N LYS A 368 -12.47 10.52 21.47
CA LYS A 368 -13.08 11.84 21.62
C LYS A 368 -14.59 11.81 21.33
N ALA A 369 -14.99 11.20 20.21
CA ALA A 369 -16.40 11.07 19.83
C ALA A 369 -17.21 10.26 20.86
N PHE A 370 -16.63 9.20 21.40
CA PHE A 370 -17.21 8.40 22.48
C PHE A 370 -17.40 9.23 23.75
N ALA A 371 -16.37 10.02 24.14
CA ALA A 371 -16.46 10.89 25.31
C ALA A 371 -17.55 11.96 25.15
N GLU A 372 -17.74 12.50 23.96
CA GLU A 372 -18.80 13.48 23.66
C GLU A 372 -20.21 12.84 23.73
N SER A 373 -20.35 11.57 23.32
CA SER A 373 -21.65 10.90 23.20
C SER A 373 -22.07 10.10 24.44
N PHE A 374 -21.11 9.52 25.15
CA PHE A 374 -21.33 8.55 26.24
C PHE A 374 -20.48 8.85 27.49
N GLY A 375 -19.77 9.98 27.51
CA GLY A 375 -18.80 10.31 28.57
C GLY A 375 -19.34 10.98 29.83
N SER A 376 -20.66 11.05 30.01
CA SER A 376 -21.25 11.67 31.20
C SER A 376 -20.77 10.93 32.47
N GLY A 377 -20.05 11.63 33.33
CA GLY A 377 -19.52 11.09 34.59
C GLY A 377 -18.09 10.55 34.55
N HIS A 378 -17.37 10.65 33.43
CA HIS A 378 -15.97 10.20 33.32
C HIS A 378 -15.00 11.33 32.92
N ASN A 379 -13.89 11.46 33.65
CA ASN A 379 -12.76 12.31 33.26
C ASN A 379 -11.70 11.45 32.54
N PHE A 380 -11.84 11.31 31.21
CA PHE A 380 -10.95 10.48 30.41
C PHE A 380 -9.49 10.94 30.44
N THR A 381 -9.23 12.25 30.49
CA THR A 381 -7.86 12.79 30.59
C THR A 381 -7.19 12.37 31.90
N GLN A 382 -7.93 12.39 33.01
CA GLN A 382 -7.41 11.92 34.30
C GLN A 382 -7.23 10.40 34.30
N LEU A 383 -8.16 9.66 33.69
CA LEU A 383 -8.09 8.21 33.55
C LEU A 383 -6.83 7.78 32.79
N GLU A 384 -6.55 8.40 31.64
CA GLU A 384 -5.34 8.14 30.85
C GLU A 384 -4.06 8.43 31.65
N LYS A 385 -4.03 9.53 32.41
CA LYS A 385 -2.89 9.87 33.28
C LYS A 385 -2.65 8.81 34.35
N VAL A 386 -3.69 8.35 35.05
CA VAL A 386 -3.60 7.35 36.13
C VAL A 386 -3.10 6.00 35.60
N ILE A 387 -3.48 5.63 34.37
CA ILE A 387 -3.04 4.38 33.75
C ILE A 387 -1.62 4.51 33.23
N SER A 388 -1.31 5.62 32.56
CA SER A 388 0.03 5.83 32.01
C SER A 388 1.11 5.92 33.10
N ALA A 389 0.77 6.42 34.29
CA ALA A 389 1.67 6.49 35.43
C ALA A 389 2.21 5.10 35.85
N GLU A 390 1.37 4.06 35.77
CA GLU A 390 1.79 2.71 36.19
C GLU A 390 2.87 2.09 35.31
N LYS A 391 2.97 2.55 34.07
CA LYS A 391 4.02 2.08 33.17
C LYS A 391 5.23 2.99 33.18
N SER A 392 5.03 4.30 33.37
CA SER A 392 6.13 5.24 33.44
C SER A 392 6.98 5.04 34.69
N ASP A 393 6.41 4.48 35.75
CA ASP A 393 7.09 4.36 37.04
C ASP A 393 7.68 2.95 37.26
N ASP A 394 7.50 2.03 36.31
CA ASP A 394 7.98 0.66 36.36
C ASP A 394 9.06 0.37 35.30
N LEU A 395 10.28 0.10 35.78
CA LEU A 395 11.46 -0.22 34.96
C LEU A 395 11.27 -1.46 34.08
N ALA A 396 10.38 -2.39 34.47
CA ALA A 396 10.07 -3.56 33.67
C ALA A 396 9.46 -3.16 32.31
N PHE A 397 8.53 -2.20 32.30
CA PHE A 397 7.94 -1.66 31.06
C PHE A 397 8.94 -0.83 30.23
N GLN A 398 9.95 -0.24 30.86
CA GLN A 398 10.90 0.68 30.21
C GLN A 398 12.10 0.00 29.55
N LEU A 399 12.67 -1.05 30.15
CA LEU A 399 14.01 -1.52 29.79
C LEU A 399 14.11 -3.03 29.52
N VAL A 400 13.51 -3.85 30.39
CA VAL A 400 13.73 -5.31 30.37
C VAL A 400 12.92 -5.96 29.26
N PHE A 401 11.63 -5.65 29.17
CA PHE A 401 10.74 -6.34 28.24
C PHE A 401 10.76 -5.76 26.82
N GLN A 402 11.04 -4.47 26.65
CA GLN A 402 11.26 -3.90 25.30
C GLN A 402 12.45 -4.56 24.60
N LYS A 403 13.50 -4.91 25.34
CA LYS A 403 14.64 -5.66 24.79
C LYS A 403 14.34 -7.15 24.65
N ALA A 404 13.69 -7.78 25.62
CA ALA A 404 13.41 -9.22 25.55
C ALA A 404 12.43 -9.63 24.44
N ILE A 405 11.54 -8.71 24.01
CA ILE A 405 10.54 -8.99 22.97
C ILE A 405 10.99 -8.55 21.56
N LEU A 406 11.94 -7.61 21.45
CA LEU A 406 12.42 -7.06 20.17
C LEU A 406 13.89 -7.37 19.86
N THR A 407 14.57 -8.16 20.70
CA THR A 407 16.01 -8.48 20.56
C THR A 407 16.29 -9.98 20.73
N VAL A 408 15.25 -10.82 20.71
CA VAL A 408 15.35 -12.28 20.61
C VAL A 408 14.95 -12.63 19.20
#